data_AF-G8TIH1-F1
#
_entry.id   AF-G8TIH1-F1
#
_cell.length_a   1.000
_cell.length_b   1.000
_cell.length_c   1.000
_cell.angle_alpha   90.00
_cell.angle_beta   90.00
_cell.angle_gamma   90.00
#
_symmetry.space_group_name_H-M   'P 1'
#
loop_
_entity.id
_entity.type
_entity.pdbx_description
1 polymer ?
#
loop_
_entity_poly.entity_id
_entity_poly.type
_entity_poly.pdbx_seq_one_letter_code
_entity_poly.pdbx_strand_id
1 'polypeptide(L)'
;MSYNRNQKMKSCPQKFDFYLLIPFYNNLPGLLHSLQSVQYDADKYAVVIVDDGSLQPVTLEDVYRQISRDISVEIIQLPCNKGITIALNTGLQWIRQQNNASFVARLDCGDICSPERFYRQVIFLKEHTQINLVGSWCVFKDFTTNVAFKYITPSQPNKIKRGMYFRNLFIHPTVMWRCDVMGENELYPETYPDAEDYGFFYQFLSKGECAIIPEYLVTCEINHKGISLNSRKKQLNSRIKVVREYGKNRVLRYLGVFKLRLLLIIPYSLVFAMKRALYGV
;
A
#
# COMPACT_ATOMS: atom_id res chain seq x y z
N MET A 1 39.36 44.64 7.44
CA MET A 1 37.92 44.93 7.55
C MET A 1 37.16 43.84 6.83
N SER A 2 36.64 42.90 7.60
CA SER A 2 35.93 41.70 7.14
C SER A 2 34.51 42.08 6.74
N TYR A 3 34.15 41.95 5.46
CA TYR A 3 32.75 42.06 5.05
C TYR A 3 32.15 40.66 4.87
N ASN A 4 31.47 40.23 5.92
CA ASN A 4 30.61 39.06 5.99
C ASN A 4 29.42 39.26 5.03
N ARG A 5 29.32 38.47 3.97
CA ARG A 5 28.07 38.31 3.20
C ARG A 5 27.62 36.86 3.29
N ASN A 6 27.00 36.56 4.43
CA ASN A 6 26.06 35.45 4.58
C ASN A 6 24.85 35.72 3.67
N GLN A 7 24.96 35.36 2.40
CA GLN A 7 23.78 35.00 1.63
C GLN A 7 23.38 33.59 2.07
N LYS A 8 22.42 33.52 3.00
CA LYS A 8 21.60 32.32 3.16
C LYS A 8 20.98 32.03 1.79
N MET A 9 21.60 31.12 1.04
CA MET A 9 20.94 30.47 -0.08
C MET A 9 19.69 29.83 0.51
N LYS A 10 18.51 30.34 0.16
CA LYS A 10 17.27 29.60 0.33
C LYS A 10 17.43 28.38 -0.57
N SER A 11 17.82 27.24 0.01
CA SER A 11 17.87 25.99 -0.72
C SER A 11 16.49 25.76 -1.33
N CYS A 12 16.45 25.46 -2.62
CA CYS A 12 15.25 24.93 -3.23
C CYS A 12 14.84 23.71 -2.38
N PRO A 13 13.56 23.58 -1.95
CA PRO A 13 13.15 22.40 -1.21
C PRO A 13 13.52 21.17 -2.04
N GLN A 14 14.20 20.21 -1.41
CA GLN A 14 14.54 18.95 -2.07
C GLN A 14 13.25 18.32 -2.60
N LYS A 15 13.24 18.05 -3.91
CA LYS A 15 12.08 17.49 -4.60
C LYS A 15 12.31 16.00 -4.79
N PHE A 16 11.43 15.19 -4.22
CA PHE A 16 11.42 13.75 -4.35
C PHE A 16 10.53 13.31 -5.52
N ASP A 17 10.87 12.19 -6.15
CA ASP A 17 9.93 11.46 -7.00
C ASP A 17 8.80 10.91 -6.13
N PHE A 18 9.13 10.26 -4.99
CA PHE A 18 8.12 9.69 -4.10
C PHE A 18 8.50 9.64 -2.62
N TYR A 19 7.47 9.54 -1.77
CA TYR A 19 7.61 9.07 -0.38
C TYR A 19 7.22 7.59 -0.27
N LEU A 20 8.02 6.77 0.40
CA LEU A 20 7.70 5.39 0.75
C LEU A 20 7.06 5.33 2.14
N LEU A 21 5.75 5.08 2.20
CA LEU A 21 4.98 5.01 3.44
C LEU A 21 4.91 3.58 3.99
N ILE A 22 5.43 3.39 5.21
CA ILE A 22 5.48 2.11 5.91
C ILE A 22 4.86 2.27 7.32
N PRO A 23 3.70 1.66 7.62
CA PRO A 23 3.22 1.53 8.98
C PRO A 23 4.02 0.44 9.67
N PHE A 24 4.37 0.72 10.92
CA PHE A 24 5.21 -0.13 11.74
C PHE A 24 4.51 -0.42 13.06
N TYR A 25 4.52 -1.69 13.48
CA TYR A 25 4.06 -2.08 14.80
C TYR A 25 4.77 -3.34 15.26
N ASN A 26 5.60 -3.25 16.30
CA ASN A 26 6.25 -4.38 16.99
C ASN A 26 6.96 -5.41 16.05
N ASN A 27 7.47 -4.98 14.89
CA ASN A 27 8.10 -5.88 13.92
C ASN A 27 9.40 -5.29 13.33
N LEU A 28 10.37 -4.97 14.19
CA LEU A 28 11.65 -4.40 13.77
C LEU A 28 12.38 -5.28 12.72
N PRO A 29 12.49 -6.61 12.89
CA PRO A 29 13.13 -7.46 11.89
C PRO A 29 12.47 -7.36 10.51
N GLY A 30 11.13 -7.38 10.46
CA GLY A 30 10.38 -7.25 9.22
C GLY A 30 10.57 -5.89 8.55
N LEU A 31 10.59 -4.80 9.34
CA LEU A 31 10.87 -3.46 8.83
C LEU A 31 12.27 -3.38 8.19
N LEU A 32 13.31 -3.85 8.89
CA LEU A 32 14.67 -3.79 8.38
C LEU A 32 14.82 -4.63 7.10
N HIS A 33 14.23 -5.82 7.08
CA HIS A 33 14.24 -6.67 5.88
C HIS A 33 13.55 -6.00 4.69
N SER A 34 12.41 -5.34 4.92
CA SER A 34 11.73 -4.55 3.88
C SER A 34 12.59 -3.40 3.37
N LEU A 35 13.20 -2.63 4.26
CA LEU A 35 14.05 -1.48 3.91
C LEU A 35 15.29 -1.91 3.11
N GLN A 36 15.90 -3.05 3.45
CA GLN A 36 17.05 -3.59 2.71
C GLN A 36 16.73 -3.90 1.24
N SER A 37 15.47 -4.26 0.96
CA SER A 37 15.03 -4.61 -0.40
C SER A 37 14.72 -3.40 -1.28
N VAL A 38 14.64 -2.20 -0.70
CA VAL A 38 14.31 -0.98 -1.43
C VAL A 38 15.52 -0.52 -2.22
N GLN A 39 15.36 -0.40 -3.55
CA GLN A 39 16.39 0.11 -4.44
C GLN A 39 15.82 1.24 -5.29
N TYR A 40 16.43 2.42 -5.14
CA TYR A 40 16.18 3.62 -5.94
C TYR A 40 17.28 4.66 -5.66
N ASP A 41 17.35 5.73 -6.45
CA ASP A 41 18.30 6.83 -6.24
C ASP A 41 18.03 7.52 -4.89
N ALA A 42 19.00 7.50 -3.98
CA ALA A 42 18.85 7.94 -2.58
C ALA A 42 18.37 9.39 -2.42
N ASP A 43 18.70 10.28 -3.36
CA ASP A 43 18.28 11.69 -3.34
C ASP A 43 16.88 11.91 -3.92
N LYS A 44 16.28 10.89 -4.54
CA LYS A 44 14.98 10.96 -5.24
C LYS A 44 13.81 10.41 -4.45
N TYR A 45 14.02 9.79 -3.30
CA TYR A 45 12.92 9.35 -2.45
C TYR A 45 13.22 9.56 -0.97
N ALA A 46 12.16 9.53 -0.18
CA ALA A 46 12.24 9.55 1.27
C ALA A 46 11.36 8.46 1.86
N VAL A 47 11.77 7.92 3.00
CA VAL A 47 11.02 6.90 3.74
C VAL A 47 10.26 7.56 4.87
N VAL A 48 8.97 7.24 4.99
CA VAL A 48 8.12 7.69 6.11
C VAL A 48 7.64 6.45 6.85
N ILE A 49 8.17 6.26 8.05
CA ILE A 49 7.77 5.18 8.95
C ILE A 49 6.80 5.76 9.98
N VAL A 50 5.63 5.15 10.10
CA VAL A 50 4.67 5.51 11.16
C VAL A 50 4.60 4.38 12.17
N ASP A 51 5.20 4.60 13.33
CA ASP A 51 5.15 3.67 14.45
C ASP A 51 3.81 3.79 15.17
N ASP A 52 2.96 2.76 15.03
CA ASP A 52 1.63 2.67 15.62
C ASP A 52 1.69 2.27 17.11
N GLY A 53 2.51 2.99 17.89
CA GLY A 53 2.66 2.81 19.33
C GLY A 53 3.25 1.47 19.75
N SER A 54 4.37 1.08 19.13
CA SER A 54 5.13 -0.13 19.49
C SER A 54 5.64 -0.09 20.92
N LEU A 55 5.78 -1.26 21.55
CA LEU A 55 6.35 -1.41 22.89
C LEU A 55 7.80 -0.93 22.96
N GLN A 56 8.54 -1.14 21.87
CA GLN A 56 9.87 -0.60 21.65
C GLN A 56 9.79 0.22 20.36
N PRO A 57 9.76 1.56 20.47
CA PRO A 57 9.65 2.41 19.30
C PRO A 57 10.85 2.27 18.37
N VAL A 58 10.62 2.31 17.06
CA VAL A 58 11.71 2.32 16.07
C VAL A 58 12.47 3.64 16.12
N THR A 59 13.81 3.57 15.99
CA THR A 59 14.69 4.75 15.95
C THR A 59 15.37 4.90 14.59
N LEU A 60 15.88 6.10 14.30
CA LEU A 60 16.67 6.35 13.09
C LEU A 60 17.95 5.50 13.04
N GLU A 61 18.58 5.23 14.18
CA GLU A 61 19.78 4.40 14.22
C GLU A 61 19.46 2.95 13.86
N ASP A 62 18.29 2.42 14.24
CA ASP A 62 17.86 1.09 13.79
C ASP A 62 17.73 1.03 12.27
N VAL A 63 17.15 2.07 11.66
CA VAL A 63 16.96 2.18 10.21
C VAL A 63 18.29 2.30 9.47
N TYR A 64 19.17 3.20 9.91
CA TYR A 64 20.47 3.46 9.25
C TYR A 64 21.51 2.36 9.43
N ARG A 65 21.24 1.33 10.25
CA ARG A 65 22.01 0.08 10.20
C ARG A 65 21.80 -0.69 8.90
N GLN A 66 20.67 -0.47 8.23
CA GLN A 66 20.24 -1.27 7.09
C GLN A 66 20.28 -0.54 5.75
N ILE A 67 20.14 0.79 5.76
CA ILE A 67 20.11 1.64 4.56
C ILE A 67 21.11 2.80 4.68
N SER A 68 21.49 3.41 3.54
CA SER A 68 22.40 4.56 3.52
C SER A 68 21.84 5.74 4.31
N ARG A 69 22.73 6.47 5.00
CA ARG A 69 22.41 7.74 5.67
C ARG A 69 22.10 8.88 4.69
N ASP A 70 22.34 8.69 3.39
CA ASP A 70 21.96 9.65 2.36
C ASP A 70 20.45 9.63 2.05
N ILE A 71 19.76 8.55 2.44
CA ILE A 71 18.31 8.42 2.26
C ILE A 71 17.61 9.21 3.37
N SER A 72 16.72 10.12 2.99
CA SER A 72 15.91 10.87 3.94
C SER A 72 14.89 9.95 4.61
N VAL A 73 14.89 9.91 5.95
CA VAL A 73 13.96 9.09 6.75
C VAL A 73 13.23 9.96 7.76
N GLU A 74 11.90 9.88 7.76
CA GLU A 74 11.04 10.42 8.79
C GLU A 74 10.43 9.26 9.60
N ILE A 75 10.45 9.40 10.94
CA ILE A 75 9.77 8.47 11.84
C ILE A 75 8.73 9.25 12.64
N ILE A 76 7.45 8.91 12.44
CA ILE A 76 6.32 9.47 13.18
C ILE A 76 5.85 8.45 14.20
N GLN A 77 5.95 8.79 15.49
CA GLN A 77 5.57 7.90 16.57
C GLN A 77 4.19 8.25 17.14
N LEU A 78 3.26 7.29 17.12
CA LEU A 78 1.97 7.41 17.78
C LEU A 78 2.10 7.04 19.27
N PRO A 79 1.36 7.70 20.18
CA PRO A 79 1.49 7.49 21.62
C PRO A 79 1.02 6.11 22.09
N CYS A 80 0.14 5.47 21.33
CA CYS A 80 -0.33 4.11 21.56
C CYS A 80 -0.88 3.52 20.27
N ASN A 81 -1.08 2.19 20.23
CA ASN A 81 -1.63 1.53 19.07
C ASN A 81 -3.05 2.03 18.76
N LYS A 82 -3.21 2.59 17.56
CA LYS A 82 -4.46 3.10 17.00
C LYS A 82 -4.94 2.28 15.79
N GLY A 83 -4.10 1.37 15.29
CA GLY A 83 -4.38 0.53 14.16
C GLY A 83 -3.84 1.12 12.85
N ILE A 84 -3.64 0.22 11.88
CA ILE A 84 -2.98 0.53 10.60
C ILE A 84 -3.61 1.71 9.86
N THR A 85 -4.94 1.85 9.89
CA THR A 85 -5.64 2.94 9.18
C THR A 85 -5.22 4.32 9.71
N ILE A 86 -5.14 4.49 11.04
CA ILE A 86 -4.75 5.75 11.66
C ILE A 86 -3.27 6.03 11.42
N ALA A 87 -2.41 5.01 11.51
CA ALA A 87 -0.99 5.15 11.20
C ALA A 87 -0.78 5.59 9.74
N LEU A 88 -1.47 4.97 8.78
CA LEU A 88 -1.39 5.36 7.37
C LEU A 88 -1.88 6.79 7.14
N ASN A 89 -3.03 7.15 7.72
CA ASN A 89 -3.58 8.49 7.58
C ASN A 89 -2.66 9.56 8.16
N THR A 90 -2.03 9.29 9.29
CA THR A 90 -1.02 10.18 9.91
C THR A 90 0.15 10.40 8.96
N GLY A 91 0.70 9.33 8.38
CA GLY A 91 1.80 9.45 7.41
C GLY A 91 1.40 10.19 6.14
N LEU A 92 0.20 9.96 5.60
CA LEU A 92 -0.29 10.68 4.42
C LEU A 92 -0.48 12.18 4.68
N GLN A 93 -0.98 12.55 5.85
CA GLN A 93 -1.12 13.95 6.23
C GLN A 93 0.25 14.63 6.31
N TRP A 94 1.23 13.99 6.94
CA TRP A 94 2.59 14.51 7.01
C TRP A 94 3.22 14.66 5.61
N ILE A 95 3.10 13.63 4.75
CA ILE A 95 3.63 13.66 3.38
C ILE A 95 3.04 14.84 2.59
N ARG A 96 1.73 15.08 2.71
CA ARG A 96 1.06 16.21 2.06
C ARG A 96 1.60 17.55 2.52
N GLN A 97 1.86 17.71 3.82
CA GLN A 97 2.41 18.95 4.37
C GLN A 97 3.79 19.28 3.81
N GLN A 98 4.60 18.26 3.44
CA GLN A 98 5.90 18.49 2.81
C GLN A 98 5.77 19.06 1.40
N ASN A 99 4.72 18.67 0.67
CA ASN A 99 4.37 19.18 -0.67
C ASN A 99 5.55 19.26 -1.66
N ASN A 100 6.43 18.25 -1.63
CA ASN A 100 7.68 18.21 -2.39
C ASN A 100 7.92 16.85 -3.05
N ALA A 101 6.88 16.01 -3.19
CA ALA A 101 6.94 14.73 -3.89
C ALA A 101 5.84 14.59 -4.94
N SER A 102 6.13 13.87 -6.02
CA SER A 102 5.15 13.63 -7.09
C SER A 102 4.23 12.45 -6.76
N PHE A 103 4.77 11.44 -6.07
CA PHE A 103 4.06 10.20 -5.77
C PHE A 103 4.18 9.78 -4.30
N VAL A 104 3.31 8.86 -3.90
CA VAL A 104 3.44 8.08 -2.67
C VAL A 104 3.45 6.61 -3.04
N ALA A 105 4.39 5.87 -2.48
CA ALA A 105 4.47 4.42 -2.58
C ALA A 105 4.18 3.77 -1.23
N ARG A 106 3.71 2.53 -1.26
CA ARG A 106 3.31 1.78 -0.06
C ARG A 106 4.16 0.52 0.09
N LEU A 107 4.52 0.15 1.32
CA LEU A 107 5.15 -1.15 1.62
C LEU A 107 4.83 -1.63 3.04
N ASP A 108 4.43 -2.89 3.20
CA ASP A 108 4.21 -3.49 4.51
C ASP A 108 5.51 -3.99 5.14
N CYS A 109 5.61 -3.93 6.48
CA CYS A 109 6.73 -4.54 7.19
C CYS A 109 6.76 -6.05 6.96
N GLY A 110 7.91 -6.58 6.51
CA GLY A 110 8.10 -7.99 6.16
C GLY A 110 8.08 -8.25 4.65
N ASP A 111 7.49 -7.36 3.86
CA ASP A 111 7.41 -7.49 2.41
C ASP A 111 8.70 -7.04 1.72
N ILE A 112 9.05 -7.70 0.61
CA ILE A 112 10.28 -7.47 -0.15
C ILE A 112 9.95 -6.85 -1.50
N CYS A 113 10.65 -5.78 -1.89
CA CYS A 113 10.57 -5.21 -3.23
C CYS A 113 11.54 -5.93 -4.19
N SER A 114 11.13 -6.13 -5.44
CA SER A 114 12.10 -6.38 -6.51
C SER A 114 12.95 -5.12 -6.72
N PRO A 115 14.25 -5.25 -7.07
CA PRO A 115 15.12 -4.13 -7.45
C PRO A 115 14.45 -3.08 -8.35
N GLU A 116 13.70 -3.54 -9.35
CA GLU A 116 13.17 -2.67 -10.40
C GLU A 116 11.83 -2.01 -10.04
N ARG A 117 11.28 -2.29 -8.85
CA ARG A 117 9.91 -1.90 -8.49
C ARG A 117 9.69 -0.41 -8.70
N PHE A 118 10.48 0.41 -8.02
CA PHE A 118 10.24 1.85 -7.98
C PHE A 118 10.56 2.50 -9.32
N TYR A 119 11.62 2.07 -10.01
CA TYR A 119 11.91 2.50 -11.38
C TYR A 119 10.73 2.23 -12.33
N ARG A 120 10.18 1.01 -12.32
CA ARG A 120 9.02 0.63 -13.15
C ARG A 120 7.80 1.48 -12.85
N GLN A 121 7.47 1.67 -11.58
CA GLN A 121 6.28 2.43 -11.17
C GLN A 121 6.40 3.93 -11.46
N VAL A 122 7.57 4.53 -11.20
CA VAL A 122 7.84 5.95 -11.48
C VAL A 122 7.80 6.22 -12.99
N ILE A 123 8.47 5.40 -13.80
CA ILE A 123 8.46 5.54 -15.27
C ILE A 123 7.02 5.41 -15.79
N PHE A 124 6.30 4.36 -15.36
CA PHE A 124 4.92 4.13 -15.79
C PHE A 124 4.00 5.32 -15.47
N LEU A 125 4.09 5.88 -14.27
CA LEU A 125 3.29 7.06 -13.92
C LEU A 125 3.77 8.32 -14.65
N LYS A 126 5.06 8.48 -14.95
CA LYS A 126 5.54 9.62 -15.76
C LYS A 126 5.01 9.55 -17.20
N GLU A 127 4.96 8.35 -17.79
CA GLU A 127 4.50 8.13 -19.17
C GLU A 127 2.96 8.12 -19.32
N HIS A 128 2.23 7.84 -18.25
CA HIS A 128 0.77 7.75 -18.26
C HIS A 128 0.14 8.74 -17.26
N THR A 129 0.08 10.01 -17.68
CA THR A 129 -0.44 11.12 -16.86
C THR A 129 -1.89 10.94 -16.41
N GLN A 130 -2.70 10.20 -17.17
CA GLN A 130 -4.10 9.87 -16.85
C GLN A 130 -4.26 8.79 -15.76
N ILE A 131 -3.19 8.07 -15.44
CA ILE A 131 -3.21 7.04 -14.38
C ILE A 131 -2.92 7.69 -13.04
N ASN A 132 -3.86 7.56 -12.12
CA ASN A 132 -3.79 8.14 -10.77
C ASN A 132 -3.12 7.21 -9.76
N LEU A 133 -3.30 5.90 -9.92
CA LEU A 133 -2.76 4.86 -9.07
C LEU A 133 -2.31 3.66 -9.90
N VAL A 134 -1.13 3.14 -9.60
CA VAL A 134 -0.58 1.92 -10.19
C VAL A 134 -0.29 0.89 -9.11
N GLY A 135 -0.64 -0.36 -9.35
CA GLY A 135 -0.19 -1.52 -8.57
C GLY A 135 0.68 -2.45 -9.41
N SER A 136 1.07 -3.59 -8.84
CA SER A 136 1.73 -4.68 -9.55
C SER A 136 1.24 -6.05 -9.07
N TRP A 137 1.64 -7.11 -9.75
CA TRP A 137 1.49 -8.46 -9.23
C TRP A 137 2.46 -8.69 -8.08
N CYS A 138 2.15 -9.68 -7.23
CA CYS A 138 3.04 -10.09 -6.15
C CYS A 138 3.21 -11.61 -6.09
N VAL A 139 4.24 -12.02 -5.37
CA VAL A 139 4.38 -13.39 -4.88
C VAL A 139 4.02 -13.37 -3.40
N PHE A 140 3.09 -14.22 -2.96
CA PHE A 140 2.94 -14.48 -1.53
C PHE A 140 3.90 -15.59 -1.14
N LYS A 141 4.70 -15.38 -0.10
CA LYS A 141 5.70 -16.34 0.37
C LYS A 141 5.63 -16.49 1.88
N ASP A 142 5.55 -17.73 2.34
CA ASP A 142 5.83 -18.11 3.71
C ASP A 142 7.34 -18.38 3.83
N PHE A 143 8.06 -17.52 4.56
CA PHE A 143 9.50 -17.67 4.73
C PHE A 143 9.89 -18.82 5.66
N THR A 144 8.96 -19.34 6.48
CA THR A 144 9.21 -20.47 7.38
C THR A 144 9.07 -21.80 6.65
N THR A 145 8.00 -21.97 5.86
CA THR A 145 7.76 -23.22 5.11
C THR A 145 8.35 -23.20 3.70
N ASN A 146 8.83 -22.03 3.25
CA ASN A 146 9.30 -21.76 1.89
C ASN A 146 8.23 -21.97 0.79
N VAL A 147 6.95 -22.09 1.17
CA VAL A 147 5.83 -22.14 0.22
C VAL A 147 5.63 -20.76 -0.39
N ALA A 148 5.49 -20.71 -1.71
CA ALA A 148 5.22 -19.47 -2.44
C ALA A 148 4.17 -19.68 -3.54
N PHE A 149 3.35 -18.67 -3.76
CA PHE A 149 2.43 -18.63 -4.90
C PHE A 149 2.37 -17.26 -5.55
N LYS A 150 2.27 -17.26 -6.88
CA LYS A 150 2.12 -16.05 -7.68
C LYS A 150 0.66 -15.57 -7.61
N TYR A 151 0.47 -14.28 -7.38
CA TYR A 151 -0.85 -13.67 -7.38
C TYR A 151 -0.98 -12.63 -8.49
N ILE A 152 -1.87 -12.92 -9.43
CA ILE A 152 -2.13 -12.10 -10.61
C ILE A 152 -3.51 -11.48 -10.57
N THR A 153 -3.59 -10.24 -11.04
CA THR A 153 -4.84 -9.49 -11.20
C THR A 153 -4.92 -8.87 -12.59
N PRO A 154 -6.12 -8.58 -13.11
CA PRO A 154 -6.26 -7.97 -14.43
C PRO A 154 -5.52 -6.63 -14.50
N SER A 155 -4.70 -6.43 -15.54
CA SER A 155 -3.90 -5.21 -15.74
C SER A 155 -4.63 -4.07 -16.45
N GLN A 156 -5.66 -4.38 -17.23
CA GLN A 156 -6.36 -3.40 -18.07
C GLN A 156 -7.36 -2.55 -17.25
N PRO A 157 -7.38 -1.21 -17.39
CA PRO A 157 -8.24 -0.31 -16.61
C PRO A 157 -9.73 -0.72 -16.60
N ASN A 158 -10.29 -1.13 -17.73
CA ASN A 158 -11.68 -1.57 -17.82
C ASN A 158 -11.95 -2.85 -17.03
N LYS A 159 -10.99 -3.79 -17.02
CA LYS A 159 -11.09 -5.02 -16.22
C LYS A 159 -10.91 -4.74 -14.74
N ILE A 160 -10.07 -3.77 -14.39
CA ILE A 160 -9.90 -3.29 -13.01
C ILE A 160 -11.21 -2.67 -12.51
N LYS A 161 -11.76 -1.68 -13.21
CA LYS A 161 -13.02 -1.00 -12.87
C LYS A 161 -14.16 -2.00 -12.63
N ARG A 162 -14.29 -3.03 -13.48
CA ARG A 162 -15.32 -4.09 -13.32
C ARG A 162 -14.98 -5.07 -12.20
N GLY A 163 -13.73 -5.49 -12.09
CA GLY A 163 -13.30 -6.50 -11.11
C GLY A 163 -13.35 -6.01 -9.67
N MET A 164 -13.17 -4.70 -9.46
CA MET A 164 -13.30 -4.03 -8.17
C MET A 164 -14.70 -4.14 -7.56
N TYR A 165 -15.74 -4.54 -8.28
CA TYR A 165 -17.04 -4.85 -7.66
C TYR A 165 -17.04 -6.18 -6.90
N PHE A 166 -16.09 -7.06 -7.20
CA PHE A 166 -16.09 -8.45 -6.71
C PHE A 166 -14.98 -8.72 -5.68
N ARG A 167 -13.87 -8.00 -5.76
CA ARG A 167 -12.74 -8.06 -4.81
C ARG A 167 -11.83 -6.85 -5.00
N ASN A 168 -11.03 -6.53 -3.98
CA ASN A 168 -9.90 -5.63 -4.17
C ASN A 168 -8.91 -6.28 -5.16
N LEU A 169 -8.56 -5.55 -6.22
CA LEU A 169 -7.60 -5.99 -7.24
C LEU A 169 -6.21 -5.39 -7.05
N PHE A 170 -6.11 -4.33 -6.26
CA PHE A 170 -4.85 -3.78 -5.84
C PHE A 170 -4.39 -4.51 -4.58
N ILE A 171 -3.12 -4.84 -4.54
CA ILE A 171 -2.48 -5.49 -3.40
C ILE A 171 -1.81 -4.36 -2.64
N HIS A 172 -2.21 -4.15 -1.38
CA HIS A 172 -1.86 -2.95 -0.61
C HIS A 172 -0.36 -2.59 -0.62
N PRO A 173 0.59 -3.50 -0.38
CA PRO A 173 2.02 -3.20 -0.39
C PRO A 173 2.61 -2.97 -1.79
N THR A 174 1.83 -3.12 -2.87
CA THR A 174 2.32 -2.98 -4.25
C THR A 174 2.00 -1.64 -4.89
N VAL A 175 1.17 -0.81 -4.25
CA VAL A 175 0.66 0.41 -4.90
C VAL A 175 1.62 1.60 -4.82
N MET A 176 1.55 2.44 -5.85
CA MET A 176 2.09 3.79 -5.93
C MET A 176 1.05 4.70 -6.58
N TRP A 177 0.90 5.93 -6.11
CA TRP A 177 -0.11 6.87 -6.64
C TRP A 177 0.38 8.31 -6.61
N ARG A 178 -0.30 9.19 -7.33
CA ARG A 178 0.02 10.62 -7.39
C ARG A 178 -0.44 11.37 -6.15
N CYS A 179 0.39 12.28 -5.66
CA CYS A 179 0.07 13.13 -4.52
C CYS A 179 -1.09 14.10 -4.82
N ASP A 180 -1.18 14.61 -6.05
CA ASP A 180 -2.09 15.69 -6.46
C ASP A 180 -3.54 15.25 -6.73
N VAL A 181 -3.82 13.95 -6.74
CA VAL A 181 -5.15 13.42 -7.06
C VAL A 181 -6.11 13.52 -5.87
N MET A 182 -5.60 13.38 -4.65
CA MET A 182 -6.41 13.26 -3.44
C MET A 182 -6.39 14.54 -2.61
N GLY A 183 -7.56 15.08 -2.31
CA GLY A 183 -7.76 16.23 -1.43
C GLY A 183 -7.50 15.89 0.04
N GLU A 184 -7.52 16.93 0.88
CA GLU A 184 -7.11 16.84 2.29
C GLU A 184 -7.87 15.76 3.09
N ASN A 185 -9.18 15.63 2.84
CA ASN A 185 -10.06 14.67 3.55
C ASN A 185 -10.14 13.29 2.87
N GLU A 186 -9.44 13.09 1.76
CA GLU A 186 -9.46 11.82 1.01
C GLU A 186 -8.28 10.96 1.46
N LEU A 187 -8.52 10.26 2.57
CA LEU A 187 -7.60 9.39 3.30
C LEU A 187 -8.14 7.96 3.34
N TYR A 188 -7.41 7.04 3.97
CA TYR A 188 -7.95 5.69 4.20
C TYR A 188 -9.22 5.79 5.07
N PRO A 189 -10.35 5.21 4.63
CA PRO A 189 -11.60 5.26 5.37
C PRO A 189 -11.55 4.38 6.62
N GLU A 190 -11.82 4.98 7.78
CA GLU A 190 -11.83 4.30 9.08
C GLU A 190 -13.09 3.44 9.31
N THR A 191 -14.11 3.59 8.47
CA THR A 191 -15.42 2.90 8.60
C THR A 191 -15.43 1.46 8.07
N TYR A 192 -14.32 0.99 7.49
CA TYR A 192 -14.19 -0.36 6.93
C TYR A 192 -13.01 -1.13 7.54
N PRO A 193 -13.14 -1.61 8.78
CA PRO A 193 -12.09 -2.39 9.40
C PRO A 193 -11.68 -3.58 8.53
N ASP A 194 -10.37 -3.78 8.37
CA ASP A 194 -9.75 -4.86 7.59
C ASP A 194 -10.08 -4.82 6.07
N ALA A 195 -10.53 -3.66 5.58
CA ALA A 195 -10.80 -3.39 4.16
C ALA A 195 -10.68 -1.89 3.82
N GLU A 196 -9.91 -1.14 4.61
CA GLU A 196 -9.66 0.30 4.45
C GLU A 196 -8.98 0.58 3.10
N ASP A 197 -8.06 -0.29 2.69
CA ASP A 197 -7.36 -0.27 1.40
C ASP A 197 -8.34 -0.30 0.23
N TYR A 198 -9.36 -1.14 0.31
CA TYR A 198 -10.34 -1.32 -0.74
C TYR A 198 -11.19 -0.06 -0.94
N GLY A 199 -11.61 0.57 0.16
CA GLY A 199 -12.30 1.86 0.11
C GLY A 199 -11.39 2.97 -0.44
N PHE A 200 -10.14 3.02 0.00
CA PHE A 200 -9.16 3.99 -0.47
C PHE A 200 -8.91 3.89 -1.98
N PHE A 201 -8.72 2.69 -2.52
CA PHE A 201 -8.50 2.50 -3.96
C PHE A 201 -9.74 2.82 -4.80
N TYR A 202 -10.94 2.65 -4.24
CA TYR A 202 -12.18 3.11 -4.89
C TYR A 202 -12.23 4.63 -5.04
N GLN A 203 -11.67 5.40 -4.10
CA GLN A 203 -11.58 6.85 -4.23
C GLN A 203 -10.74 7.22 -5.47
N PHE A 204 -9.60 6.55 -5.74
CA PHE A 204 -8.79 6.79 -6.95
C PHE A 204 -9.57 6.48 -8.24
N LEU A 205 -10.25 5.33 -8.27
CA LEU A 205 -11.08 4.92 -9.41
C LEU A 205 -12.25 5.86 -9.67
N SER A 206 -12.69 6.60 -8.65
CA SER A 206 -13.77 7.58 -8.79
C SER A 206 -13.31 8.87 -9.48
N LYS A 207 -11.99 9.13 -9.48
CA LYS A 207 -11.35 10.36 -10.00
C LYS A 207 -10.62 10.19 -11.32
N GLY A 208 -10.33 8.95 -11.72
CA GLY A 208 -9.62 8.71 -12.96
C GLY A 208 -9.30 7.24 -13.17
N GLU A 209 -8.25 6.99 -13.93
CA GLU A 209 -7.85 5.64 -14.29
C GLU A 209 -6.80 5.10 -13.33
N CYS A 210 -6.82 3.79 -13.13
CA CYS A 210 -5.83 3.07 -12.36
C CYS A 210 -5.35 1.87 -13.18
N ALA A 211 -4.09 1.47 -12.98
CA ALA A 211 -3.47 0.39 -13.74
C ALA A 211 -2.75 -0.61 -12.82
N ILE A 212 -2.47 -1.80 -13.34
CA ILE A 212 -1.61 -2.78 -12.67
C ILE A 212 -0.54 -3.19 -13.67
N ILE A 213 0.72 -3.00 -13.30
CA ILE A 213 1.88 -3.47 -14.07
C ILE A 213 1.91 -5.00 -13.98
N PRO A 214 1.89 -5.75 -15.10
CA PRO A 214 1.86 -7.21 -15.11
C PRO A 214 3.24 -7.82 -14.83
N GLU A 215 3.89 -7.35 -13.76
CA GLU A 215 5.21 -7.79 -13.28
C GLU A 215 5.13 -8.08 -11.78
N TYR A 216 5.91 -9.06 -11.32
CA TYR A 216 6.00 -9.42 -9.90
C TYR A 216 7.01 -8.50 -9.19
N LEU A 217 6.55 -7.34 -8.73
CA LEU A 217 7.45 -6.32 -8.17
C LEU A 217 7.56 -6.36 -6.63
N VAL A 218 6.74 -7.20 -5.97
CA VAL A 218 6.73 -7.36 -4.52
C VAL A 218 6.58 -8.84 -4.16
N THR A 219 7.31 -9.29 -3.13
CA THR A 219 7.05 -10.54 -2.44
C THR A 219 6.43 -10.23 -1.07
N CYS A 220 5.17 -10.59 -0.89
CA CYS A 220 4.42 -10.39 0.34
C CYS A 220 4.64 -11.54 1.32
N GLU A 221 4.95 -11.23 2.57
CA GLU A 221 5.10 -12.24 3.61
C GLU A 221 3.75 -12.84 4.01
N ILE A 222 3.66 -14.16 4.06
CA ILE A 222 2.52 -14.87 4.66
C ILE A 222 2.79 -15.00 6.16
N ASN A 223 2.20 -14.09 6.95
CA ASN A 223 2.27 -14.17 8.40
C ASN A 223 1.07 -14.96 8.95
N HIS A 224 1.33 -16.15 9.52
CA HIS A 224 0.30 -17.01 10.12
C HIS A 224 -0.36 -16.43 11.38
N LYS A 225 0.28 -15.45 12.03
CA LYS A 225 -0.31 -14.67 13.13
C LYS A 225 -1.18 -13.51 12.62
N GLY A 226 -1.19 -13.27 11.31
CA GLY A 226 -1.95 -12.21 10.68
C GLY A 226 -3.45 -12.34 10.91
N ILE A 227 -4.10 -11.19 11.15
CA ILE A 227 -5.54 -11.04 11.45
C ILE A 227 -6.45 -11.62 10.35
N SER A 228 -5.91 -11.91 9.15
CA SER A 228 -6.67 -12.25 7.95
C SER A 228 -7.57 -13.49 8.08
N LEU A 229 -7.20 -14.50 8.86
CA LEU A 229 -8.03 -15.71 9.00
C LEU A 229 -9.11 -15.56 10.08
N ASN A 230 -8.81 -14.87 11.18
CA ASN A 230 -9.70 -14.73 12.34
C ASN A 230 -10.82 -13.69 12.12
N SER A 231 -10.74 -12.85 11.08
CA SER A 231 -11.67 -11.73 10.83
C SER A 231 -12.46 -11.84 9.53
N ARG A 232 -12.52 -13.02 8.88
CA ARG A 232 -13.15 -13.20 7.55
C ARG A 232 -14.55 -12.60 7.43
N LYS A 233 -15.43 -12.80 8.43
CA LYS A 233 -16.80 -12.26 8.44
C LYS A 233 -16.79 -10.73 8.48
N LYS A 234 -15.91 -10.14 9.29
CA LYS A 234 -15.71 -8.69 9.41
C LYS A 234 -15.22 -8.11 8.09
N GLN A 235 -14.17 -8.66 7.49
CA GLN A 235 -13.67 -8.27 6.16
C GLN A 235 -14.74 -8.33 5.08
N LEU A 236 -15.51 -9.43 5.00
CA LEU A 236 -16.57 -9.57 3.99
C LEU A 236 -17.67 -8.53 4.18
N ASN A 237 -18.07 -8.24 5.43
CA ASN A 237 -19.03 -7.18 5.71
C ASN A 237 -18.49 -5.79 5.34
N SER A 238 -17.23 -5.48 5.67
CA SER A 238 -16.57 -4.24 5.26
C SER A 238 -16.53 -4.10 3.73
N ARG A 239 -16.16 -5.17 3.01
CA ARG A 239 -16.18 -5.20 1.54
C ARG A 239 -17.57 -4.98 0.95
N ILE A 240 -18.63 -5.51 1.57
CA ILE A 240 -20.01 -5.26 1.15
C ILE A 240 -20.34 -3.77 1.29
N LYS A 241 -19.95 -3.13 2.41
CA LYS A 241 -20.16 -1.69 2.62
C LYS A 241 -19.43 -0.87 1.56
N VAL A 242 -18.15 -1.15 1.31
CA VAL A 242 -17.35 -0.48 0.25
C VAL A 242 -18.05 -0.57 -1.11
N VAL A 243 -18.43 -1.78 -1.55
CA VAL A 243 -19.08 -1.95 -2.87
C VAL A 243 -20.43 -1.24 -2.93
N ARG A 244 -21.18 -1.16 -1.83
CA ARG A 244 -22.45 -0.42 -1.78
C ARG A 244 -22.26 1.07 -1.93
N GLU A 245 -21.25 1.60 -1.26
CA GLU A 245 -20.97 3.03 -1.18
C GLU A 245 -20.32 3.56 -2.46
N TYR A 246 -19.26 2.91 -2.94
CA TYR A 246 -18.49 3.38 -4.09
C TYR A 246 -18.95 2.81 -5.44
N GLY A 247 -19.68 1.69 -5.44
CA GLY A 247 -20.11 1.03 -6.68
C GLY A 247 -21.20 1.80 -7.43
N LYS A 248 -20.81 2.60 -8.44
CA LYS A 248 -21.75 3.42 -9.24
C LYS A 248 -22.63 2.60 -10.18
N ASN A 249 -22.13 1.51 -10.76
CA ASN A 249 -22.91 0.65 -11.67
C ASN A 249 -23.85 -0.25 -10.88
N ARG A 250 -25.17 -0.06 -11.06
CA ARG A 250 -26.20 -0.79 -10.30
C ARG A 250 -26.07 -2.30 -10.47
N VAL A 251 -25.98 -2.80 -11.70
CA VAL A 251 -25.94 -4.25 -11.99
C VAL A 251 -24.70 -4.90 -11.36
N LEU A 252 -23.52 -4.34 -11.60
CA LEU A 252 -22.27 -4.88 -11.04
C LEU A 252 -22.25 -4.80 -9.51
N ARG A 253 -22.81 -3.72 -8.93
CA ARG A 253 -22.98 -3.59 -7.48
C ARG A 253 -23.86 -4.70 -6.90
N TYR A 254 -25.01 -4.99 -7.50
CA TYR A 254 -25.87 -6.08 -7.05
C TYR A 254 -25.15 -7.43 -7.16
N LEU A 255 -24.50 -7.72 -8.29
CA LEU A 255 -23.76 -8.98 -8.49
C LEU A 255 -22.59 -9.12 -7.51
N GLY A 256 -21.84 -8.04 -7.27
CA GLY A 256 -20.72 -8.01 -6.32
C GLY A 256 -21.17 -8.26 -4.89
N VAL A 257 -22.21 -7.55 -4.43
CA VAL A 257 -22.80 -7.74 -3.09
C VAL A 257 -23.39 -9.14 -2.94
N PHE A 258 -24.08 -9.65 -3.96
CA PHE A 258 -24.62 -11.01 -3.96
C PHE A 258 -23.51 -12.05 -3.78
N LYS A 259 -22.43 -11.95 -4.56
CA LYS A 259 -21.26 -12.83 -4.44
C LYS A 259 -20.65 -12.78 -3.03
N LEU A 260 -20.46 -11.58 -2.47
CA LEU A 260 -19.90 -11.41 -1.13
C LEU A 260 -20.80 -12.00 -0.03
N ARG A 261 -22.12 -11.85 -0.16
CA ARG A 261 -23.10 -12.49 0.75
C ARG A 261 -23.08 -14.01 0.64
N LEU A 262 -22.99 -14.54 -0.56
CA LEU A 262 -22.85 -15.98 -0.77
C LEU A 262 -21.57 -16.51 -0.10
N LEU A 263 -20.45 -15.78 -0.19
CA LEU A 263 -19.22 -16.14 0.52
C LEU A 263 -19.35 -16.09 2.05
N LEU A 264 -20.24 -15.28 2.62
CA LEU A 264 -20.51 -15.28 4.06
C LEU A 264 -21.17 -16.57 4.54
N ILE A 265 -21.99 -17.19 3.68
CA ILE A 265 -22.77 -18.40 3.99
C ILE A 265 -21.90 -19.65 3.76
N ILE A 266 -21.10 -19.66 2.70
CA ILE A 266 -20.31 -20.84 2.35
C ILE A 266 -19.08 -20.98 3.27
N PRO A 267 -18.89 -22.15 3.93
CA PRO A 267 -17.69 -22.46 4.71
C PRO A 267 -16.42 -22.33 3.88
N TYR A 268 -15.34 -21.81 4.49
CA TYR A 268 -14.09 -21.61 3.78
C TYR A 268 -13.50 -22.92 3.21
N SER A 269 -13.68 -24.04 3.91
CA SER A 269 -13.27 -25.38 3.46
C SER A 269 -13.90 -25.76 2.12
N LEU A 270 -15.19 -25.46 1.93
CA LEU A 270 -15.90 -25.73 0.68
C LEU A 270 -15.39 -24.82 -0.45
N VAL A 271 -15.20 -23.53 -0.16
CA VAL A 271 -14.63 -22.59 -1.15
C VAL A 271 -13.23 -23.03 -1.57
N PHE A 272 -12.42 -23.49 -0.62
CA PHE A 272 -11.07 -23.97 -0.87
C PHE A 272 -11.09 -25.26 -1.70
N ALA A 273 -11.94 -26.23 -1.36
CA ALA A 273 -12.12 -27.46 -2.13
C ALA A 273 -12.56 -27.18 -3.58
N MET A 274 -13.51 -26.25 -3.77
CA MET A 274 -13.94 -25.83 -5.12
C MET A 274 -12.80 -25.19 -5.91
N LYS A 275 -11.99 -24.33 -5.28
CA LYS A 275 -10.82 -23.74 -5.93
C LYS A 275 -9.79 -24.79 -6.32
N ARG A 276 -9.55 -25.77 -5.45
CA ARG A 276 -8.63 -26.88 -5.71
C ARG A 276 -9.08 -27.73 -6.89
N ALA A 277 -10.38 -28.02 -6.96
CA ALA A 277 -10.97 -28.77 -8.08
C ALA A 277 -10.93 -27.99 -9.41
N LEU A 278 -11.15 -26.66 -9.39
CA LEU A 278 -11.21 -25.84 -10.60
C LEU A 278 -9.84 -25.38 -11.11
N TYR A 279 -8.88 -25.16 -10.22
CA TYR A 279 -7.60 -24.51 -10.54
C TYR A 279 -6.36 -25.34 -10.18
N GLY A 280 -6.52 -26.54 -9.61
CA GLY A 280 -5.41 -27.45 -9.32
C GLY A 280 -4.46 -26.99 -8.20
N VAL A 281 -4.92 -26.10 -7.30
CA VAL A 281 -4.18 -25.61 -6.12
C VAL A 281 -4.71 -26.25 -4.85
#